data_AF-G0V2L2-F1
#
_entry.id   AF-G0V2L2-F1
#
_cell.length_a   1.000
_cell.length_b   1.000
_cell.length_c   1.000
_cell.angle_alpha   90.00
_cell.angle_beta   90.00
_cell.angle_gamma   90.00
#
_symmetry.space_group_name_H-M   'P 1'
#
loop_
_entity.id
_entity.type
_entity.pdbx_description
1 polymer ?
#
loop_
_entity_poly.entity_id
_entity_poly.type
_entity_poly.pdbx_seq_one_letter_code
_entity_poly.pdbx_strand_id
1 'polypeptide(L)'
;MSQDRLKALAELSKIIGEKGTVPPELWERAGVKPGARQKDVERAIKEEKKNKSKNIKETVKIEQQKLLEDEEKKLGTTVEEIMGKKDLISQELAQQDKDKLKRERIEARKLKEQRNANPGYCDMETDYMPYSNEGNED
;
A
#
# COMPACT_ATOMS: atom_id res chain seq x y z
N MET A 1 27.78 -7.42 -0.25
CA MET A 1 27.64 -8.73 0.43
C MET A 1 26.21 -9.06 0.85
N SER A 2 25.20 -9.02 -0.04
CA SER A 2 23.79 -9.18 0.39
C SER A 2 22.87 -9.93 -0.59
N GLN A 3 23.30 -10.19 -1.84
CA GLN A 3 22.55 -11.09 -2.73
C GLN A 3 22.81 -12.56 -2.39
N ASP A 4 24.07 -12.94 -2.16
CA ASP A 4 24.44 -14.34 -1.91
C ASP A 4 23.86 -14.86 -0.59
N ARG A 5 23.83 -14.00 0.44
CA ARG A 5 23.17 -14.31 1.72
C ARG A 5 21.66 -14.52 1.57
N LEU A 6 20.97 -13.67 0.78
CA LEU A 6 19.53 -13.85 0.51
C LEU A 6 19.24 -15.13 -0.28
N LYS A 7 20.11 -15.49 -1.24
CA LYS A 7 19.99 -16.74 -1.99
C LYS A 7 20.14 -17.94 -1.05
N ALA A 8 21.19 -17.93 -0.22
CA ALA A 8 21.42 -18.99 0.77
C ALA A 8 20.25 -19.12 1.76
N LEU A 9 19.71 -18.00 2.27
CA LEU A 9 18.53 -18.03 3.14
C LEU A 9 17.27 -18.57 2.44
N ALA A 10 17.07 -18.25 1.16
CA ALA A 10 15.94 -18.76 0.39
C ALA A 10 16.05 -20.27 0.12
N GLU A 11 17.25 -20.73 -0.22
CA GLU A 11 17.56 -22.15 -0.41
C GLU A 11 17.39 -22.93 0.91
N LEU A 12 17.87 -22.39 2.04
CA LEU A 12 17.63 -22.96 3.37
C LEU A 12 16.14 -23.10 3.67
N SER A 13 15.37 -22.03 3.45
CA SER A 13 13.93 -22.05 3.71
C SER A 13 13.21 -23.11 2.90
N LYS A 14 13.63 -23.33 1.64
CA LYS A 14 13.05 -24.35 0.76
C LYS A 14 13.37 -25.76 1.24
N ILE A 15 14.64 -26.06 1.52
CA ILE A 15 15.09 -27.39 1.95
C ILE A 15 14.45 -27.76 3.30
N ILE A 16 14.38 -26.81 4.24
CA ILE A 16 13.74 -27.04 5.56
C ILE A 16 12.24 -27.29 5.39
N GLY A 17 11.56 -26.56 4.50
CA GLY A 17 10.14 -26.78 4.21
C GLY A 17 9.86 -28.16 3.60
N GLU A 18 10.78 -28.65 2.77
CA GLU A 18 10.75 -29.99 2.16
C GLU A 18 11.25 -31.10 3.13
N LYS A 19 11.61 -30.75 4.38
CA LYS A 19 12.21 -31.65 5.38
C LYS A 19 13.48 -32.35 4.90
N GLY A 20 14.22 -31.73 3.98
CA GLY A 20 15.48 -32.25 3.47
C GLY A 20 16.66 -32.05 4.42
N THR A 21 17.74 -32.79 4.18
CA THR A 21 19.00 -32.58 4.89
C THR A 21 19.71 -31.35 4.33
N VAL A 22 20.05 -30.41 5.21
CA VAL A 22 20.69 -29.15 4.84
C VAL A 22 22.21 -29.27 5.00
N PRO A 23 23.00 -29.00 3.94
CA PRO A 23 24.46 -28.90 4.02
C PRO A 23 24.95 -27.86 5.05
N PRO A 24 26.03 -28.15 5.82
CA PRO A 24 26.59 -27.24 6.81
C PRO A 24 27.01 -25.88 6.22
N GLU A 25 27.54 -25.88 5.00
CA GLU A 25 27.97 -24.67 4.28
C GLU A 25 26.83 -23.68 4.03
N LEU A 26 25.59 -24.17 3.85
CA LEU A 26 24.44 -23.30 3.61
C LEU A 26 24.03 -22.53 4.87
N TRP A 27 24.22 -23.12 6.05
CA TRP A 27 23.99 -22.43 7.33
C TRP A 27 24.97 -21.29 7.54
N GLU A 28 26.25 -21.52 7.23
CA GLU A 28 27.31 -20.50 7.33
C GLU A 28 27.08 -19.36 6.33
N ARG A 29 26.78 -19.68 5.07
CA ARG A 29 26.51 -18.67 4.03
C ARG A 29 25.27 -17.82 4.32
N ALA A 30 24.27 -18.39 4.99
CA ALA A 30 23.09 -17.66 5.42
C ALA A 30 23.33 -16.82 6.69
N GLY A 31 24.35 -17.17 7.48
CA GLY A 31 24.62 -16.58 8.79
C GLY A 31 23.55 -16.93 9.81
N VAL A 32 23.02 -18.15 9.77
CA VAL A 32 21.98 -18.66 10.69
C VAL A 32 22.51 -19.88 11.44
N LYS A 33 22.14 -20.03 12.72
CA LYS A 33 22.57 -21.18 13.52
C LYS A 33 22.07 -22.49 12.91
N PRO A 34 22.90 -23.55 12.85
CA PRO A 34 22.46 -24.88 12.45
C PRO A 34 21.28 -25.36 13.31
N GLY A 35 20.24 -25.89 12.67
CA GLY A 35 19.02 -26.34 13.36
C GLY A 35 18.03 -25.22 13.72
N ALA A 36 18.22 -23.99 13.21
CA ALA A 36 17.21 -22.95 13.32
C ALA A 36 15.89 -23.38 12.66
N ARG A 37 14.76 -22.97 13.26
CA ARG A 37 13.44 -23.30 12.73
C ARG A 37 13.19 -22.52 11.44
N GLN A 38 12.32 -23.05 10.57
CA GLN A 38 11.91 -22.37 9.35
C GLN A 38 11.46 -20.91 9.60
N LYS A 39 10.70 -20.68 10.68
CA LYS A 39 10.24 -19.34 11.07
C LYS A 39 11.38 -18.35 11.35
N ASP A 40 12.50 -18.82 11.90
CA ASP A 40 13.66 -17.98 12.20
C ASP A 40 14.39 -17.59 10.90
N VAL A 41 14.48 -18.53 9.96
CA VAL A 41 15.04 -18.29 8.61
C VAL A 41 14.16 -17.30 7.84
N GLU A 42 12.83 -17.45 7.87
CA GLU A 42 11.89 -16.51 7.25
C GLU A 42 11.97 -15.11 7.85
N ARG A 43 12.15 -15.00 9.18
CA ARG A 43 12.37 -13.71 9.84
C ARG A 43 13.67 -13.06 9.34
N ALA A 44 14.76 -13.81 9.26
CA ALA A 44 16.03 -13.32 8.74
C ALA A 44 15.92 -12.82 7.28
N ILE A 45 15.16 -13.53 6.42
CA ILE A 45 14.87 -13.07 5.05
C ILE A 45 14.13 -11.73 5.06
N LYS A 46 13.10 -11.58 5.91
CA LYS A 46 12.32 -10.34 6.01
C LYS A 46 13.19 -9.18 6.50
N GLU A 47 14.03 -9.40 7.50
CA GLU A 47 14.95 -8.37 8.02
C GLU A 47 15.96 -7.93 6.96
N GLU A 48 16.59 -8.87 6.25
CA GLU A 48 17.55 -8.56 5.19
C GLU A 48 16.90 -7.79 4.04
N LYS A 49 15.68 -8.16 3.62
CA LYS A 49 14.89 -7.40 2.62
C LYS A 49 14.55 -5.99 3.11
N LYS A 50 14.17 -5.85 4.39
CA LYS A 50 13.86 -4.55 5.00
C LYS A 50 15.10 -3.66 5.04
N ASN A 51 16.26 -4.21 5.38
CA ASN A 51 17.53 -3.48 5.41
C ASN A 51 17.94 -3.03 4.01
N LYS A 52 17.82 -3.89 2.99
CA LYS A 52 18.03 -3.47 1.58
C LYS A 52 17.11 -2.33 1.18
N SER A 53 15.83 -2.42 1.52
CA SER A 53 14.87 -1.36 1.19
C SER A 53 15.20 -0.05 1.88
N LYS A 54 15.66 -0.08 3.14
CA LYS A 54 16.12 1.12 3.86
C LYS A 54 17.34 1.73 3.18
N ASN A 55 18.35 0.93 2.86
CA ASN A 55 19.57 1.43 2.22
C ASN A 55 19.27 2.05 0.85
N ILE A 56 18.39 1.45 0.05
CA ILE A 56 17.97 2.03 -1.23
C ILE A 56 17.24 3.36 -1.03
N LYS A 57 16.34 3.43 -0.03
CA LYS A 57 15.63 4.69 0.26
C LYS A 57 16.60 5.78 0.73
N GLU A 58 17.62 5.42 1.49
CA GLU A 58 18.64 6.34 1.96
C GLU A 58 19.53 6.82 0.81
N THR A 59 19.98 5.93 -0.09
CA THR A 59 20.75 6.34 -1.27
C THR A 59 19.95 7.25 -2.19
N VAL A 60 18.67 6.94 -2.42
CA VAL A 60 17.76 7.79 -3.21
C VAL A 60 17.56 9.16 -2.57
N LYS A 61 17.45 9.25 -1.24
CA LYS A 61 17.37 10.54 -0.55
C LYS A 61 18.64 11.37 -0.74
N ILE A 62 19.81 10.74 -0.63
CA ILE A 62 21.10 11.41 -0.84
C ILE A 62 21.22 11.90 -2.29
N GLU A 63 20.82 11.09 -3.26
CA GLU A 63 20.81 11.48 -4.68
C GLU A 63 19.82 12.63 -4.94
N GLN A 64 18.63 12.59 -4.33
CA GLN A 64 17.66 13.69 -4.43
C GLN A 64 18.19 14.98 -3.81
N GLN A 65 18.87 14.91 -2.65
CA GLN A 65 19.50 16.08 -2.04
C GLN A 65 20.58 16.67 -2.95
N LYS A 66 21.44 15.82 -3.54
CA LYS A 66 22.46 16.27 -4.50
C LYS A 66 21.85 16.92 -5.74
N LEU A 67 20.79 16.33 -6.28
CA LEU A 67 20.09 16.92 -7.43
C LEU A 67 19.49 18.29 -7.09
N LEU A 68 18.90 18.43 -5.89
CA LEU A 68 18.38 19.69 -5.43
C LEU A 68 19.50 20.73 -5.23
N GLU A 69 20.63 20.35 -4.62
CA GLU A 69 21.81 21.22 -4.48
C GLU A 69 22.41 21.63 -5.84
N ASP A 70 22.41 20.74 -6.83
CA ASP A 70 22.86 21.06 -8.19
C ASP A 70 21.85 21.94 -8.93
N GLU A 71 20.55 21.81 -8.65
CA GLU A 71 19.50 22.71 -9.14
C GLU A 71 19.61 24.10 -8.50
N GLU A 72 19.94 24.21 -7.21
CA GLU A 72 20.21 25.50 -6.55
C GLU A 72 21.37 26.24 -7.22
N LYS A 73 22.47 25.54 -7.50
CA LYS A 73 23.63 26.14 -8.18
C LYS A 73 23.30 26.60 -9.60
N LYS A 74 22.37 25.94 -10.28
CA LYS A 74 21.94 26.28 -11.65
C LYS A 74 20.92 27.41 -11.69
N LEU A 75 20.00 27.47 -10.72
CA LEU A 75 18.88 28.41 -10.71
C LEU A 75 19.13 29.63 -9.81
N GLY A 76 20.15 29.59 -8.94
CA GLY A 76 20.48 30.67 -8.02
C GLY A 76 19.41 30.91 -6.92
N THR A 77 18.47 29.98 -6.77
CA THR A 77 17.40 29.99 -5.75
C THR A 77 17.67 28.92 -4.70
N THR A 78 17.37 29.19 -3.43
CA THR A 78 17.61 28.28 -2.31
C THR A 78 16.61 27.11 -2.27
N VAL A 79 17.04 25.96 -1.74
CA VAL A 79 16.27 24.73 -1.53
C VAL A 79 15.03 25.01 -0.69
N GLU A 80 15.13 25.93 0.27
CA GLU A 80 14.01 26.37 1.10
C GLU A 80 12.89 27.00 0.28
N GLU A 81 13.21 27.78 -0.76
CA GLU A 81 12.21 28.36 -1.66
C GLU A 81 11.55 27.31 -2.56
N ILE A 82 12.31 26.31 -3.01
CA ILE A 82 11.79 25.21 -3.85
C ILE A 82 10.89 24.29 -3.01
N MET A 83 11.31 23.95 -1.79
CA MET A 83 10.51 23.15 -0.86
C MET A 83 9.27 23.91 -0.39
N GLY A 84 9.40 25.20 -0.05
CA GLY A 84 8.28 26.06 0.32
C GLY A 84 7.22 26.15 -0.79
N LYS A 85 7.65 26.25 -2.06
CA LYS A 85 6.72 26.20 -3.21
C LYS A 85 6.00 24.87 -3.32
N LYS A 86 6.68 23.74 -3.10
CA LYS A 86 6.05 22.41 -3.14
C LYS A 86 5.01 22.23 -2.02
N ASP A 87 5.31 22.72 -0.82
CA ASP A 87 4.39 22.64 0.32
C ASP A 87 3.16 23.52 0.11
N LEU A 88 3.34 24.72 -0.44
CA LEU A 88 2.23 25.62 -0.81
C LEU A 88 1.32 24.99 -1.87
N ILE A 89 1.88 24.43 -2.93
CA ILE A 89 1.10 23.72 -3.98
C ILE A 89 0.33 22.55 -3.38
N SER A 90 0.95 21.80 -2.47
CA SER A 90 0.31 20.64 -1.82
C SER A 90 -0.88 21.07 -0.94
N GLN A 91 -0.74 22.18 -0.22
CA GLN A 91 -1.84 22.74 0.59
C GLN A 91 -2.97 23.27 -0.29
N GLU A 92 -2.65 23.92 -1.41
CA GLU A 92 -3.65 24.42 -2.36
C GLU A 92 -4.46 23.28 -2.99
N LEU A 93 -3.80 22.20 -3.44
CA LEU A 93 -4.48 21.01 -3.95
C LEU A 93 -5.40 20.37 -2.91
N ALA A 94 -4.93 20.24 -1.67
CA ALA A 94 -5.75 19.70 -0.57
C ALA A 94 -6.98 20.58 -0.29
N GLN A 95 -6.87 21.89 -0.47
CA GLN A 95 -7.99 22.82 -0.32
C GLN A 95 -8.98 22.68 -1.48
N GLN A 96 -8.51 22.55 -2.72
CA GLN A 96 -9.35 22.30 -3.89
C GLN A 96 -10.15 21.00 -3.74
N ASP A 97 -9.55 19.93 -3.24
CA ASP A 97 -10.23 18.66 -2.98
C ASP A 97 -11.36 18.80 -1.94
N LYS A 98 -11.09 19.53 -0.85
CA LYS A 98 -12.10 19.83 0.17
C LYS A 98 -13.27 20.61 -0.41
N ASP A 99 -12.99 21.60 -1.26
CA ASP A 99 -14.02 22.45 -1.84
C ASP A 99 -14.81 21.71 -2.92
N LYS A 100 -14.20 20.79 -3.66
CA LYS A 100 -14.89 19.85 -4.55
C LYS A 100 -15.86 18.95 -3.77
N LEU A 101 -15.40 18.34 -2.67
CA LEU A 101 -16.24 17.48 -1.83
C LEU A 101 -17.43 18.25 -1.24
N LYS A 102 -17.24 19.51 -0.84
CA LYS A 102 -18.34 20.38 -0.37
C LYS A 102 -19.36 20.63 -1.47
N ARG A 103 -18.93 20.89 -2.70
CA ARG A 103 -19.83 21.10 -3.85
C ARG A 103 -20.66 19.85 -4.13
N GLU A 104 -20.02 18.68 -4.18
CA GLU A 104 -20.71 17.39 -4.38
C GLU A 104 -21.77 17.13 -3.28
N ARG A 105 -21.46 17.45 -2.02
CA ARG A 105 -22.43 17.33 -0.91
C ARG A 105 -23.61 18.28 -1.05
N ILE A 106 -23.39 19.51 -1.51
CA ILE A 106 -24.45 20.49 -1.73
C ILE A 106 -25.33 20.04 -2.91
N GLU A 107 -24.73 19.55 -3.99
CA GLU A 107 -25.46 19.03 -5.15
C GLU A 107 -26.30 17.80 -4.80
N ALA A 108 -25.76 16.87 -4.01
CA ALA A 108 -26.52 15.71 -3.53
C ALA A 108 -27.72 16.12 -2.66
N ARG A 109 -27.57 17.15 -1.82
CA ARG A 109 -28.69 17.72 -1.04
C ARG A 109 -29.74 18.34 -1.95
N LYS A 110 -29.31 19.16 -2.92
CA LYS A 110 -30.21 19.78 -3.92
C LYS A 110 -30.97 18.73 -4.74
N LEU A 111 -30.31 17.66 -5.17
CA LEU A 111 -30.95 16.57 -5.91
C LEU A 111 -31.99 15.84 -5.05
N LYS A 112 -31.68 15.61 -3.77
CA LYS A 112 -32.64 15.03 -2.81
C LYS A 112 -33.83 15.95 -2.57
N GLU A 113 -33.60 17.25 -2.43
CA GLU A 113 -34.66 18.26 -2.27
C GLU A 113 -35.55 18.33 -3.53
N GLN A 114 -34.97 18.32 -4.73
CA GLN A 114 -35.72 18.25 -5.99
C GLN A 114 -36.54 16.97 -6.12
N ARG A 115 -35.99 15.80 -5.73
CA ARG A 115 -36.72 14.53 -5.71
C ARG A 115 -37.91 14.56 -4.73
N ASN A 116 -37.75 15.19 -3.56
CA ASN A 116 -38.83 15.32 -2.59
C ASN A 116 -39.90 16.35 -3.02
N ALA A 117 -39.52 17.36 -3.80
CA ALA A 117 -40.43 18.39 -4.30
C ALA A 117 -41.31 17.92 -5.48
N ASN A 118 -40.94 16.84 -6.15
CA ASN A 118 -41.74 16.24 -7.22
C ASN A 118 -42.03 14.77 -6.89
N PRO A 119 -43.07 14.48 -6.07
CA PRO A 119 -43.51 13.12 -5.84
C PRO A 119 -44.22 12.62 -7.10
N GLY A 120 -43.43 12.24 -8.11
CA GLY A 120 -43.93 11.43 -9.21
C GLY A 120 -44.54 10.17 -8.63
N TYR A 121 -45.82 9.94 -8.94
CA TYR A 121 -46.64 8.77 -8.64
C TYR A 121 -45.79 7.51 -8.37
N CYS A 122 -45.72 7.09 -7.11
CA CYS A 122 -45.26 5.75 -6.79
C CYS A 122 -46.39 4.80 -7.19
N ASP A 123 -46.23 4.13 -8.32
CA ASP A 123 -47.07 3.00 -8.72
C ASP A 123 -46.85 1.87 -7.70
N MET A 124 -47.84 1.66 -6.82
CA MET A 124 -47.85 0.63 -5.79
C MET A 124 -48.40 -0.67 -6.36
N GLU A 125 -47.83 -1.16 -7.46
CA GLU A 125 -48.05 -2.53 -7.94
C GLU A 125 -47.02 -3.44 -7.25
N THR A 126 -47.22 -3.69 -5.96
CA THR A 126 -46.64 -4.87 -5.30
C THR A 126 -47.65 -5.99 -5.40
N ASP A 127 -47.47 -6.87 -6.39
CA ASP A 127 -48.19 -8.13 -6.49
C ASP A 127 -47.98 -8.95 -5.21
N TYR A 128 -49.02 -9.01 -4.40
CA TYR A 128 -49.10 -9.87 -3.24
C TYR A 128 -49.24 -11.31 -3.76
N MET A 129 -48.12 -12.04 -3.86
CA MET A 129 -48.14 -13.48 -4.10
C MET A 129 -48.49 -14.21 -2.80
N PRO A 130 -49.68 -14.81 -2.65
CA PRO A 130 -49.92 -15.71 -1.54
C PRO A 130 -49.10 -16.99 -1.76
N TYR A 131 -48.25 -17.34 -0.79
CA TYR A 131 -47.59 -18.64 -0.78
C TYR A 131 -48.67 -19.74 -0.72
N SER A 132 -48.90 -20.42 -1.83
CA SER A 132 -49.63 -21.69 -1.88
C SER A 132 -48.77 -22.75 -1.21
N ASN A 133 -49.15 -23.10 0.02
CA ASN A 133 -48.59 -24.21 0.77
C ASN A 133 -49.20 -25.51 0.22
N GLU A 134 -48.70 -25.98 -0.92
CA GLU A 134 -49.02 -27.32 -1.43
C GLU A 134 -47.99 -28.31 -0.91
N GLY A 135 -48.49 -29.28 -0.16
CA GLY A 135 -47.71 -30.25 0.59
C GLY A 135 -47.05 -31.33 -0.27
N ASN A 136 -46.10 -31.99 0.35
CA ASN A 136 -45.85 -33.41 0.12
C ASN A 136 -45.86 -34.05 1.51
N GLU A 137 -47.02 -34.62 1.84
CA GLU A 137 -47.13 -35.72 2.79
C GLU A 137 -46.57 -37.00 2.11
N ASP A 138 -45.98 -37.86 2.93
CA ASP A 138 -45.24 -39.09 2.58
C ASP A 138 -46.02 -40.13 1.74
#